data_AF-A0A938K947-F1
#
_entry.id   AF-A0A938K947-F1
#
_cell.length_a   1.000
_cell.length_b   1.000
_cell.length_c   1.000
_cell.angle_alpha   90.00
_cell.angle_beta   90.00
_cell.angle_gamma   90.00
#
_symmetry.space_group_name_H-M   'P 1'
#
loop_
_entity.id
_entity.type
_entity.pdbx_description
1 polymer ?
#
loop_
_entity_poly.entity_id
_entity_poly.type
_entity_poly.pdbx_seq_one_letter_code
_entity_poly.pdbx_strand_id
1 'polypeptide(L)'
;MRAFELIEAWPVDNAAAAVIDRHGEIHYHGDESREFRLASVTKVIAAWAVLIACEEGTVSLDDEVGRPGCTLRHLLAHAGGYPFEGEAPVGAVGARRIYSNTGYELVAAHLATRSEMSFWDYVNAAVFEPLGIMASPQSGSAAKDARLDIVNLSLFLAELRRPRLISRDTFVDAVTPQFGELEGIVPGVGRFDPCLWGLGAEIHGSKSPH
;
A
#
# COMPACT_ATOMS: atom_id res chain seq x y z
N MET A 1 -18.15 -14.20 -16.10
CA MET A 1 -17.69 -15.16 -15.08
C MET A 1 -18.78 -15.33 -14.04
N ARG A 2 -19.23 -16.56 -13.71
CA ARG A 2 -20.27 -16.80 -12.69
C ARG A 2 -19.93 -16.24 -11.29
N ALA A 3 -18.65 -16.01 -11.00
CA ALA A 3 -18.21 -15.42 -9.74
C ALA A 3 -18.74 -13.98 -9.53
N PHE A 4 -18.96 -13.20 -10.59
CA PHE A 4 -19.49 -11.84 -10.45
C PHE A 4 -20.98 -11.80 -10.11
N GLU A 5 -21.74 -12.85 -10.43
CA GLU A 5 -23.17 -12.94 -10.05
C GLU A 5 -23.37 -12.88 -8.53
N LEU A 6 -22.36 -13.26 -7.74
CA LEU A 6 -22.40 -13.16 -6.28
C LEU A 6 -22.36 -11.70 -5.78
N ILE A 7 -21.81 -10.78 -6.57
CA ILE A 7 -21.67 -9.36 -6.19
C ILE A 7 -23.04 -8.67 -6.25
N GLU A 8 -23.90 -9.05 -7.19
CA GLU A 8 -25.25 -8.50 -7.33
C GLU A 8 -26.13 -8.75 -6.10
N ALA A 9 -25.81 -9.78 -5.31
CA ALA A 9 -26.53 -10.13 -4.09
C ALA A 9 -25.98 -9.42 -2.83
N TRP A 10 -24.91 -8.63 -2.94
CA TRP A 10 -24.32 -7.97 -1.78
C TRP A 10 -25.24 -6.85 -1.24
N PRO A 11 -25.36 -6.71 0.09
CA PRO A 11 -26.22 -5.69 0.71
C PRO A 11 -25.55 -4.31 0.71
N VAL A 12 -25.19 -3.79 -0.46
CA VAL A 12 -24.54 -2.49 -0.64
C VAL A 12 -25.15 -1.74 -1.83
N ASP A 13 -25.16 -0.41 -1.76
CA ASP A 13 -25.75 0.41 -2.83
C ASP A 13 -24.96 0.32 -4.15
N ASN A 14 -23.64 0.16 -4.07
CA ASN A 14 -22.75 0.15 -5.24
C ASN A 14 -21.59 -0.81 -4.99
N ALA A 15 -21.29 -1.65 -5.99
CA ALA A 15 -20.12 -2.51 -6.01
C ALA A 15 -19.52 -2.53 -7.41
N ALA A 16 -18.19 -2.58 -7.48
CA ALA A 16 -17.44 -2.78 -8.71
C ALA A 16 -16.30 -3.77 -8.43
N ALA A 17 -15.98 -4.62 -9.39
CA ALA A 17 -14.93 -5.61 -9.27
C ALA A 17 -14.21 -5.83 -10.60
N ALA A 18 -12.96 -6.26 -10.50
CA ALA A 18 -12.17 -6.68 -11.63
C ALA A 18 -11.44 -7.98 -11.33
N VAL A 19 -11.24 -8.79 -12.36
CA VAL A 19 -10.37 -9.96 -12.33
C VAL A 19 -9.37 -9.83 -13.46
N ILE A 20 -8.08 -9.88 -13.13
CA ILE A 20 -7.02 -9.98 -14.13
C ILE A 20 -6.64 -11.45 -14.26
N ASP A 21 -6.93 -12.04 -15.41
CA ASP A 21 -6.75 -13.47 -15.61
C ASP A 21 -5.29 -13.88 -15.82
N ARG A 22 -5.03 -15.18 -16.07
CA ARG A 22 -3.68 -15.70 -16.27
C ARG A 22 -2.96 -15.12 -17.51
N HIS A 23 -3.71 -14.64 -18.49
CA HIS A 23 -3.18 -14.04 -19.72
C HIS A 23 -2.93 -12.54 -19.54
N GLY A 24 -3.55 -11.94 -18.53
CA GLY A 24 -3.45 -10.50 -18.25
C GLY A 24 -4.68 -9.74 -18.73
N GLU A 25 -5.71 -10.42 -19.24
CA GLU A 25 -6.96 -9.75 -19.61
C GLU A 25 -7.72 -9.34 -18.35
N ILE A 26 -8.24 -8.11 -18.36
CA ILE A 26 -9.02 -7.57 -17.26
C ILE A 26 -10.50 -7.71 -17.58
N HIS A 27 -11.23 -8.36 -16.67
CA HIS A 27 -12.66 -8.56 -16.75
C HIS A 27 -13.33 -7.74 -15.65
N TYR A 28 -14.25 -6.84 -16.02
CA TYR A 28 -14.93 -5.93 -15.09
C TYR A 28 -16.36 -6.36 -14.77
N HIS A 29 -16.87 -5.87 -13.64
CA HIS A 29 -18.27 -5.93 -13.25
C HIS A 29 -18.62 -4.70 -12.39
N GLY A 30 -19.84 -4.17 -12.56
CA GLY A 30 -20.30 -2.94 -11.89
C GLY A 30 -20.00 -1.67 -12.69
N ASP A 31 -20.15 -0.52 -12.04
CA ASP A 31 -19.87 0.80 -12.64
C ASP A 31 -18.36 1.04 -12.74
N GLU A 32 -17.85 1.07 -13.97
CA GLU A 32 -16.44 1.28 -14.28
C GLU A 32 -15.94 2.71 -14.05
N SER A 33 -16.85 3.68 -13.89
CA SER A 33 -16.53 5.10 -13.76
C SER A 33 -16.67 5.64 -12.33
N ARG A 34 -17.27 4.85 -11.42
CA ARG A 34 -17.51 5.29 -10.05
C ARG A 34 -16.23 5.24 -9.23
N GLU A 35 -15.77 6.40 -8.77
CA GLU A 35 -14.67 6.46 -7.80
C GLU A 35 -15.11 5.95 -6.41
N PHE A 36 -14.25 5.14 -5.80
CA PHE A 36 -14.40 4.66 -4.43
C PHE A 36 -13.27 5.21 -3.55
N ARG A 37 -13.57 5.44 -2.27
CA ARG A 37 -12.53 5.71 -1.27
C ARG A 37 -11.82 4.39 -0.97
N LEU A 38 -10.53 4.32 -1.29
CA LEU A 38 -9.77 3.08 -1.19
C LEU A 38 -9.41 2.70 0.25
N ALA A 39 -9.50 3.64 1.19
CA ALA A 39 -9.07 3.44 2.56
C ALA A 39 -7.64 2.85 2.57
N SER A 40 -7.41 1.81 3.37
CA SER A 40 -6.06 1.27 3.58
C SER A 40 -5.35 0.72 2.34
N VAL A 41 -6.03 0.47 1.22
CA VAL A 41 -5.37 0.12 -0.05
C VAL A 41 -4.43 1.24 -0.52
N THR A 42 -4.66 2.50 -0.11
CA THR A 42 -3.75 3.63 -0.34
C THR A 42 -2.31 3.34 0.09
N LYS A 43 -2.10 2.57 1.17
CA LYS A 43 -0.75 2.24 1.67
C LYS A 43 0.09 1.47 0.66
N VAL A 44 -0.54 0.64 -0.17
CA VAL A 44 0.17 -0.11 -1.20
C VAL A 44 0.65 0.83 -2.31
N ILE A 45 -0.16 1.81 -2.69
CA ILE A 45 0.21 2.86 -3.64
C ILE A 45 1.35 3.72 -3.08
N ALA A 46 1.22 4.16 -1.82
CA ALA A 46 2.25 4.95 -1.15
C ALA A 46 3.58 4.21 -1.03
N ALA A 47 3.54 2.92 -0.67
CA ALA A 47 4.74 2.10 -0.62
C ALA A 47 5.39 1.94 -2.00
N TRP A 48 4.60 1.73 -3.05
CA TRP A 48 5.11 1.61 -4.41
C TRP A 48 5.82 2.89 -4.87
N ALA A 49 5.22 4.07 -4.61
CA ALA A 49 5.85 5.35 -4.90
C ALA A 49 7.19 5.51 -4.16
N VAL A 50 7.26 5.09 -2.90
CA VAL A 50 8.51 5.14 -2.12
C VAL A 50 9.56 4.20 -2.68
N LEU A 51 9.18 3.02 -3.15
CA LEU A 51 10.12 2.07 -3.76
C LEU A 51 10.70 2.61 -5.07
N ILE A 52 9.90 3.28 -5.88
CA ILE A 52 10.38 4.03 -7.06
C ILE A 52 11.37 5.11 -6.62
N ALA A 53 11.02 5.89 -5.60
CA ALA A 53 11.90 6.92 -5.03
C ALA A 53 13.22 6.37 -4.49
N CYS A 54 13.23 5.11 -4.02
CA CYS A 54 14.45 4.40 -3.65
C CYS A 54 15.32 4.06 -4.86
N GLU A 55 14.75 3.57 -5.96
CA GLU A 55 15.51 3.29 -7.19
C GLU A 55 16.05 4.57 -7.86
N GLU A 56 15.32 5.68 -7.72
CA GLU A 56 15.77 7.01 -8.15
C GLU A 56 16.89 7.59 -7.27
N GLY A 57 17.08 7.05 -6.06
CA GLY A 57 18.03 7.56 -5.08
C GLY A 57 17.55 8.80 -4.30
N THR A 58 16.27 9.16 -4.43
CA THR A 58 15.64 10.29 -3.71
C THR A 58 15.56 10.01 -2.20
N VAL A 59 15.25 8.77 -1.84
CA VAL A 59 15.19 8.26 -0.46
C VAL A 59 15.89 6.91 -0.37
N SER A 60 16.25 6.48 0.84
CA SER A 60 16.74 5.13 1.12
C SER A 60 15.81 4.41 2.09
N LEU A 61 15.69 3.09 1.93
CA LEU A 61 15.01 2.22 2.91
C LEU A 61 15.68 2.28 4.30
N ASP A 62 16.95 2.69 4.35
CA ASP A 62 17.75 2.86 5.57
C ASP A 62 17.72 4.30 6.12
N ASP A 63 17.02 5.24 5.46
CA ASP A 63 16.84 6.58 5.99
C ASP A 63 16.16 6.51 7.35
N GLU A 64 16.72 7.18 8.36
CA GLU A 64 16.06 7.34 9.65
C GLU A 64 14.88 8.31 9.52
N VAL A 65 13.68 7.87 9.91
CA VAL A 65 12.43 8.62 9.78
C VAL A 65 11.66 8.61 11.09
N GLY A 66 11.28 9.80 11.56
CA GLY A 66 10.40 10.02 12.71
C GLY A 66 11.08 9.91 14.09
N ARG A 67 11.99 8.95 14.30
CA ARG A 67 12.75 8.79 15.55
C ARG A 67 14.08 8.04 15.33
N PRO A 68 15.08 8.20 16.21
CA PRO A 68 16.35 7.46 16.12
C PRO A 68 16.14 5.95 16.03
N GLY A 69 16.86 5.30 15.12
CA GLY A 69 16.80 3.85 14.87
C GLY A 69 15.55 3.36 14.13
N CYS A 70 14.56 4.22 13.86
CA CYS A 70 13.41 3.88 13.02
C CYS A 70 13.68 4.28 11.58
N THR A 71 13.72 3.31 10.66
CA THR A 71 13.98 3.58 9.25
C THR A 71 12.73 3.59 8.40
N LEU A 72 12.83 4.08 7.16
CA LEU A 72 11.77 4.01 6.17
C LEU A 72 11.28 2.57 5.96
N ARG A 73 12.18 1.58 5.94
CA ARG A 73 11.85 0.14 5.92
C ARG A 73 10.96 -0.27 7.10
N HIS A 74 11.26 0.22 8.31
CA HIS A 74 10.43 -0.07 9.49
C HIS A 74 9.02 0.50 9.34
N LEU A 75 8.88 1.70 8.79
CA LEU A 75 7.57 2.33 8.61
C LEU A 75 6.72 1.61 7.55
N LEU A 76 7.32 1.31 6.38
CA LEU A 76 6.65 0.56 5.30
C LEU A 76 6.20 -0.83 5.76
N ALA A 77 6.97 -1.47 6.65
CA ALA A 77 6.65 -2.78 7.17
C ALA A 77 5.82 -2.76 8.48
N HIS A 78 5.32 -1.61 8.94
CA HIS A 78 4.60 -1.49 10.22
C HIS A 78 5.38 -2.00 11.45
N ALA A 79 6.69 -1.81 11.45
CA ALA A 79 7.63 -2.15 12.52
C ALA A 79 8.18 -0.90 13.24
N GLY A 80 7.69 0.31 12.93
CA GLY A 80 8.16 1.55 13.55
C GLY A 80 7.68 1.82 14.98
N GLY A 81 6.70 1.06 15.47
CA GLY A 81 6.13 1.24 16.81
C GLY A 81 5.15 2.41 16.95
N TYR A 82 4.65 2.96 15.84
CA TYR A 82 3.66 4.03 15.81
C TYR A 82 2.23 3.49 15.89
N PRO A 83 1.27 4.24 16.47
CA PRO A 83 -0.11 3.81 16.63
C PRO A 83 -0.87 3.82 15.30
N PHE A 84 -2.10 3.29 15.32
CA PHE A 84 -3.00 3.40 14.17
C PHE A 84 -3.24 4.87 13.78
N GLU A 85 -3.50 5.73 14.75
CA GLU A 85 -3.66 7.19 14.64
C GLU A 85 -3.02 7.86 15.87
N GLY A 86 -2.57 9.11 15.73
CA GLY A 86 -1.90 9.89 16.79
C GLY A 86 -0.39 10.03 16.59
N GLU A 87 0.27 10.83 17.42
CA GLU A 87 1.66 11.25 17.18
C GLU A 87 2.71 10.42 17.94
N ALA A 88 2.41 10.05 19.19
CA ALA A 88 3.39 9.43 20.07
C ALA A 88 3.58 7.93 19.75
N PRO A 89 4.82 7.42 19.67
CA PRO A 89 5.08 6.00 19.56
C PRO A 89 4.48 5.21 20.74
N VAL A 90 3.95 4.04 20.45
CA VAL A 90 3.33 3.11 21.43
C VAL A 90 4.14 1.83 21.62
N GLY A 91 5.26 1.68 20.90
CA GLY A 91 6.18 0.56 21.01
C GLY A 91 7.63 0.95 20.68
N ALA A 92 8.55 0.05 21.00
CA ALA A 92 9.91 0.14 20.48
C ALA A 92 9.94 -0.24 18.99
N VAL A 93 10.89 0.33 18.26
CA VAL A 93 11.13 -0.01 16.85
C VAL A 93 11.50 -1.49 16.76
N GLY A 94 10.92 -2.20 15.79
CA GLY A 94 11.17 -3.62 15.58
C GLY A 94 10.65 -4.54 16.68
N ALA A 95 9.86 -4.05 17.65
CA ALA A 95 9.40 -4.89 18.76
C ALA A 95 8.18 -5.73 18.41
N ARG A 96 7.26 -5.18 17.60
CA ARG A 96 5.99 -5.80 17.18
C ARG A 96 5.52 -5.23 15.85
N ARG A 97 4.64 -5.96 15.15
CA ARG A 97 3.88 -5.44 14.01
C ARG A 97 2.71 -4.60 14.49
N ILE A 98 2.81 -3.28 14.34
CA ILE A 98 1.76 -2.33 14.71
C ILE A 98 1.29 -1.61 13.46
N TYR A 99 0.13 -2.03 12.94
CA TYR A 99 -0.49 -1.39 11.77
C TYR A 99 -0.77 0.09 12.04
N SER A 100 -0.25 0.97 11.19
CA SER A 100 -0.11 2.39 11.51
C SER A 100 -0.44 3.28 10.32
N ASN A 101 -1.38 4.22 10.48
CA ASN A 101 -1.54 5.34 9.55
C ASN A 101 -0.44 6.37 9.80
N THR A 102 -0.14 6.68 11.08
CA THR A 102 0.93 7.62 11.45
C THR A 102 2.27 7.28 10.80
N GLY A 103 2.66 5.99 10.76
CA GLY A 103 3.89 5.57 10.08
C GLY A 103 3.88 5.90 8.59
N TYR A 104 2.73 5.81 7.93
CA TYR A 104 2.56 6.18 6.54
C TYR A 104 2.50 7.70 6.31
N GLU A 105 1.99 8.47 7.27
CA GLU A 105 2.12 9.94 7.21
C GLU A 105 3.58 10.38 7.30
N LEU A 106 4.37 9.72 8.16
CA LEU A 106 5.82 9.97 8.26
C LEU A 106 6.56 9.57 6.98
N VAL A 107 6.20 8.44 6.37
CA VAL A 107 6.71 8.01 5.06
C VAL A 107 6.45 9.08 4.00
N ALA A 108 5.21 9.57 3.90
CA ALA A 108 4.84 10.57 2.92
C ALA A 108 5.50 11.93 3.16
N ALA A 109 5.62 12.37 4.41
CA ALA A 109 6.33 13.59 4.78
C ALA A 109 7.82 13.50 4.45
N HIS A 110 8.45 12.34 4.70
CA HIS A 110 9.84 12.09 4.33
C HIS A 110 10.02 12.17 2.82
N LEU A 111 9.20 11.44 2.05
CA LEU A 111 9.25 11.47 0.59
C LEU A 111 9.08 12.90 0.05
N ALA A 112 8.05 13.61 0.52
CA ALA A 112 7.75 14.97 0.07
C ALA A 112 8.90 15.95 0.34
N THR A 113 9.55 15.81 1.50
CA THR A 113 10.72 16.63 1.86
C THR A 113 11.91 16.33 0.96
N ARG A 114 12.14 15.05 0.64
CA ARG A 114 13.31 14.59 -0.11
C ARG A 114 13.19 14.79 -1.61
N SER A 115 11.97 14.73 -2.15
CA SER A 115 11.69 14.98 -3.56
C SER A 115 11.37 16.45 -3.88
N GLU A 116 11.18 17.30 -2.86
CA GLU A 116 10.69 18.68 -3.02
C GLU A 116 9.34 18.77 -3.76
N MET A 117 8.51 17.73 -3.63
CA MET A 117 7.17 17.64 -4.24
C MET A 117 6.15 17.33 -3.16
N SER A 118 4.87 17.66 -3.37
CA SER A 118 3.84 17.09 -2.51
C SER A 118 3.79 15.57 -2.72
N PHE A 119 3.36 14.82 -1.69
CA PHE A 119 3.25 13.37 -1.78
C PHE A 119 2.37 12.93 -2.97
N TRP A 120 1.23 13.60 -3.19
CA TRP A 120 0.30 13.23 -4.25
C TRP A 120 0.79 13.66 -5.64
N ASP A 121 1.54 14.77 -5.75
CA ASP A 121 2.20 15.12 -7.01
C ASP A 121 3.25 14.08 -7.38
N TYR A 122 4.02 13.60 -6.40
CA TYR A 122 5.00 12.53 -6.62
C TYR A 122 4.31 11.22 -7.03
N VAL A 123 3.25 10.78 -6.32
CA VAL A 123 2.47 9.59 -6.71
C VAL A 123 1.90 9.73 -8.11
N ASN A 124 1.39 10.91 -8.47
CA ASN A 124 0.87 11.15 -9.80
C ASN A 124 1.95 10.95 -10.87
N ALA A 125 3.10 11.62 -10.72
CA ALA A 125 4.19 11.58 -11.69
C ALA A 125 4.90 10.21 -11.77
N ALA A 126 5.13 9.56 -10.62
CA ALA A 126 5.90 8.33 -10.53
C ALA A 126 5.06 7.06 -10.75
N VAL A 127 3.77 7.09 -10.38
CA VAL A 127 2.90 5.89 -10.42
C VAL A 127 1.73 6.06 -11.38
N PHE A 128 0.93 7.12 -11.27
CA PHE A 128 -0.33 7.19 -12.02
C PHE A 128 -0.12 7.48 -13.50
N GLU A 129 0.64 8.53 -13.84
CA GLU A 129 0.91 8.90 -15.23
C GLU A 129 1.59 7.75 -16.02
N PRO A 130 2.64 7.08 -15.50
CA PRO A 130 3.30 5.98 -16.21
C PRO A 130 2.41 4.74 -16.41
N LEU A 131 1.41 4.54 -15.55
CA LEU A 131 0.45 3.44 -15.68
C LEU A 131 -0.79 3.81 -16.51
N GLY A 132 -0.94 5.08 -16.90
CA GLY A 132 -2.14 5.58 -17.58
C GLY A 132 -3.36 5.66 -16.66
N ILE A 133 -3.14 5.81 -15.35
CA ILE A 133 -4.21 6.01 -14.37
C ILE A 133 -4.71 7.45 -14.48
N MET A 134 -5.98 7.59 -14.86
CA MET A 134 -6.67 8.87 -15.04
C MET A 134 -7.51 9.19 -13.81
N ALA A 135 -6.84 9.50 -12.70
CA ALA A 135 -7.49 9.82 -11.43
C ALA A 135 -7.83 11.32 -11.33
N SER A 136 -8.91 11.66 -10.61
CA SER A 136 -9.10 13.03 -10.12
C SER A 136 -7.89 13.48 -9.27
N PRO A 137 -7.58 14.78 -9.16
CA PRO A 137 -6.52 15.26 -8.29
C PRO A 137 -6.67 14.70 -6.86
N GLN A 138 -5.63 14.02 -6.39
CA GLN A 138 -5.61 13.39 -5.08
C GLN A 138 -5.15 14.35 -4.00
N SER A 139 -5.61 14.15 -2.77
CA SER A 139 -5.20 14.93 -1.61
C SER A 139 -5.46 14.15 -0.32
N GLY A 140 -4.90 14.61 0.79
CA GLY A 140 -5.10 13.99 2.10
C GLY A 140 -4.04 12.93 2.44
N SER A 141 -4.41 12.01 3.33
CA SER A 141 -3.55 11.02 3.95
C SER A 141 -3.01 9.98 2.97
N ALA A 142 -1.70 9.74 3.07
CA ALA A 142 -1.00 8.66 2.35
C ALA A 142 -1.34 7.25 2.89
N ALA A 143 -2.15 7.19 3.96
CA ALA A 143 -2.56 5.95 4.59
C ALA A 143 -3.97 5.50 4.20
N LYS A 144 -4.83 6.41 3.70
CA LYS A 144 -6.27 6.10 3.53
C LYS A 144 -7.07 6.88 2.48
N ASP A 145 -6.54 7.97 1.91
CA ASP A 145 -7.40 8.91 1.16
C ASP A 145 -7.38 8.76 -0.36
N ALA A 146 -6.67 7.77 -0.92
CA ALA A 146 -6.73 7.51 -2.36
C ALA A 146 -8.15 7.24 -2.82
N ARG A 147 -8.47 7.73 -4.03
CA ARG A 147 -9.72 7.49 -4.73
C ARG A 147 -9.43 7.05 -6.15
N LEU A 148 -9.95 5.89 -6.51
CA LEU A 148 -9.91 5.36 -7.87
C LEU A 148 -11.24 4.66 -8.17
N ASP A 149 -11.61 4.65 -9.45
CA ASP A 149 -12.56 3.67 -9.97
C ASP A 149 -11.88 2.30 -10.16
N ILE A 150 -12.67 1.30 -10.54
CA ILE A 150 -12.18 -0.07 -10.69
C ILE A 150 -11.23 -0.24 -11.89
N VAL A 151 -11.39 0.55 -12.95
CA VAL A 151 -10.52 0.50 -14.14
C VAL A 151 -9.13 0.96 -13.76
N ASN A 152 -9.02 2.13 -13.15
CA ASN A 152 -7.78 2.72 -12.70
C ASN A 152 -7.09 1.89 -11.60
N LEU A 153 -7.86 1.35 -10.63
CA LEU A 153 -7.31 0.43 -9.64
C LEU A 153 -6.75 -0.84 -10.31
N SER A 154 -7.39 -1.34 -11.36
CA SER A 154 -6.94 -2.54 -12.09
C SER A 154 -5.63 -2.31 -12.84
N LEU A 155 -5.35 -1.09 -13.30
CA LEU A 155 -4.05 -0.73 -13.88
C LEU A 155 -2.93 -0.84 -12.84
N PHE A 156 -3.17 -0.37 -11.61
CA PHE A 156 -2.23 -0.56 -10.50
C PHE A 156 -2.07 -2.03 -10.11
N LEU A 157 -3.16 -2.81 -10.08
CA LEU A 157 -3.07 -4.26 -9.82
C LEU A 157 -2.31 -5.01 -10.92
N ALA A 158 -2.42 -4.57 -12.19
CA ALA A 158 -1.65 -5.14 -13.29
C ALA A 158 -0.15 -4.91 -13.10
N GLU A 159 0.24 -3.71 -12.63
CA GLU A 159 1.62 -3.39 -12.25
C GLU A 159 2.12 -4.31 -11.14
N LEU A 160 1.35 -4.53 -10.07
CA LEU A 160 1.75 -5.44 -8.98
C LEU A 160 1.93 -6.90 -9.45
N ARG A 161 1.23 -7.34 -10.51
CA ARG A 161 1.38 -8.69 -11.07
C ARG A 161 2.59 -8.83 -12.00
N ARG A 162 2.92 -7.78 -12.73
CA ARG A 162 4.03 -7.73 -13.69
C ARG A 162 4.69 -6.34 -13.61
N PRO A 163 5.58 -6.14 -12.62
CA PRO A 163 6.20 -4.85 -12.36
C PRO A 163 6.96 -4.31 -13.57
N ARG A 164 6.78 -3.02 -13.85
CA ARG A 164 7.48 -2.26 -14.89
C ARG A 164 8.07 -0.96 -14.36
N LEU A 165 7.57 -0.45 -13.23
CA LEU A 165 8.02 0.82 -12.64
C LEU A 165 9.22 0.64 -11.70
N ILE A 166 9.40 -0.56 -11.15
CA ILE A 166 10.55 -0.91 -10.32
C ILE A 166 11.26 -2.14 -10.89
N SER A 167 12.53 -2.30 -10.56
CA SER A 167 13.30 -3.49 -10.90
C SER A 167 12.72 -4.76 -10.25
N ARG A 168 13.08 -5.90 -10.84
CA ARG A 168 12.70 -7.21 -10.30
C ARG A 168 13.23 -7.43 -8.88
N ASP A 169 14.43 -6.93 -8.57
CA ASP A 169 15.06 -7.14 -7.26
C ASP A 169 14.31 -6.34 -6.18
N THR A 170 13.96 -5.08 -6.46
CA THR A 170 13.13 -4.26 -5.57
C THR A 170 11.75 -4.86 -5.38
N PHE A 171 11.13 -5.38 -6.45
CA PHE A 171 9.85 -6.07 -6.33
C PHE A 171 9.94 -7.31 -5.43
N VAL A 172 10.98 -8.14 -5.61
CA VAL A 172 11.19 -9.32 -4.77
C VAL A 172 11.38 -8.93 -3.30
N ASP A 173 12.14 -7.88 -2.99
CA ASP A 173 12.27 -7.38 -1.61
C ASP A 173 10.92 -6.89 -1.07
N ALA A 174 10.15 -6.16 -1.89
CA ALA A 174 8.85 -5.61 -1.50
C ALA A 174 7.81 -6.67 -1.09
N VAL A 175 7.83 -7.84 -1.75
CA VAL A 175 6.90 -8.95 -1.46
C VAL A 175 7.51 -10.03 -0.57
N THR A 176 8.73 -9.82 -0.05
CA THR A 176 9.37 -10.70 0.93
C THR A 176 9.05 -10.23 2.35
N PRO A 177 8.78 -11.14 3.32
CA PRO A 177 8.55 -10.74 4.70
C PRO A 177 9.71 -9.92 5.29
N GLN A 178 9.39 -8.71 5.73
CA GLN A 178 10.30 -7.80 6.42
C GLN A 178 10.09 -7.94 7.93
N PHE A 179 11.16 -8.12 8.71
CA PHE A 179 11.07 -8.42 10.15
C PHE A 179 10.14 -9.64 10.39
N GLY A 180 10.45 -10.76 9.73
CA GLY A 180 9.55 -11.91 9.58
C GLY A 180 9.14 -12.61 10.87
N GLU A 181 9.81 -12.32 11.97
CA GLU A 181 9.56 -12.85 13.31
C GLU A 181 8.51 -12.07 14.12
N LEU A 182 8.06 -10.90 13.65
CA LEU A 182 7.20 -10.03 14.46
C LEU A 182 5.76 -10.52 14.55
N GLU A 183 5.28 -10.73 15.77
CA GLU A 183 3.85 -10.86 16.09
C GLU A 183 3.11 -9.51 15.97
N GLY A 184 1.79 -9.57 15.75
CA GLY A 184 0.96 -8.37 15.79
C GLY A 184 -0.50 -8.60 15.38
N ILE A 185 -1.19 -7.52 15.00
CA ILE A 185 -2.62 -7.52 14.70
C ILE A 185 -2.84 -6.99 13.27
N VAL A 186 -3.64 -7.72 12.49
CA VAL A 186 -4.25 -7.20 11.26
C VAL A 186 -5.62 -6.62 11.64
N PRO A 187 -5.85 -5.31 11.48
CA PRO A 187 -7.11 -4.68 11.88
C PRO A 187 -8.32 -5.34 11.23
N GLY A 188 -9.33 -5.67 12.04
CA GLY A 188 -10.56 -6.32 11.57
C GLY A 188 -10.44 -7.83 11.33
N VAL A 189 -9.24 -8.41 11.35
CA VAL A 189 -9.03 -9.84 11.12
C VAL A 189 -8.62 -10.56 12.41
N GLY A 190 -7.52 -10.15 13.05
CA GLY A 190 -7.07 -10.82 14.27
C GLY A 190 -5.58 -10.66 14.60
N ARG A 191 -5.14 -11.37 15.63
CA ARG A 191 -3.73 -11.44 16.06
C ARG A 191 -3.05 -12.63 15.39
N PHE A 192 -1.81 -12.43 14.93
CA PHE A 192 -0.98 -13.45 14.29
C PHE A 192 0.46 -13.43 14.81
N ASP A 193 1.07 -14.61 14.83
CA ASP A 193 2.45 -14.85 15.22
C ASP A 193 3.04 -15.96 14.34
N PRO A 194 3.88 -15.63 13.33
CA PRO A 194 4.26 -14.28 12.92
C PRO A 194 3.13 -13.53 12.19
N CYS A 195 3.14 -12.19 12.27
CA CYS A 195 2.29 -11.31 11.47
C CYS A 195 3.11 -10.73 10.30
N LEU A 196 3.19 -11.50 9.21
CA LEU A 196 4.03 -11.17 8.05
C LEU A 196 3.56 -9.92 7.30
N TRP A 197 4.52 -9.09 6.89
CA TRP A 197 4.32 -7.89 6.09
C TRP A 197 5.53 -7.69 5.17
N GLY A 198 5.29 -7.23 3.95
CA GLY A 198 6.34 -6.80 3.03
C GLY A 198 6.67 -5.31 3.21
N LEU A 199 7.20 -4.69 2.16
CA LEU A 199 7.32 -3.23 2.07
C LEU A 199 5.97 -2.66 1.63
N GLY A 200 5.06 -2.55 2.59
CA GLY A 200 3.72 -2.00 2.47
C GLY A 200 2.60 -3.02 2.26
N ALA A 201 2.79 -4.02 1.41
CA ALA A 201 1.78 -5.07 1.22
C ALA A 201 1.73 -6.04 2.41
N GLU A 202 0.52 -6.37 2.87
CA GLU A 202 0.30 -7.47 3.80
C GLU A 202 0.60 -8.81 3.11
N ILE A 203 1.23 -9.76 3.82
CA ILE A 203 1.55 -11.09 3.28
C ILE A 203 0.76 -12.14 4.07
N HIS A 204 -0.19 -12.80 3.41
CA HIS A 204 -1.07 -13.80 4.04
C HIS A 204 -0.29 -14.88 4.81
N GLY A 205 0.71 -15.49 4.18
CA GLY A 205 1.59 -16.46 4.83
C GLY A 205 0.84 -17.65 5.40
N SER A 206 1.00 -17.88 6.71
CA SER A 206 0.31 -18.93 7.47
C SER A 206 -0.79 -18.38 8.40
N LYS A 207 -1.23 -17.13 8.21
CA LYS A 207 -2.27 -16.52 9.03
C LYS A 207 -3.58 -17.30 8.88
N SER A 208 -4.15 -17.74 10.00
CA SER A 208 -5.42 -18.46 10.03
C SER A 208 -6.16 -18.22 11.34
N PRO A 209 -7.47 -17.91 11.32
CA PRO A 209 -8.26 -17.56 10.12
C PRO A 209 -7.86 -16.17 9.59
N HIS A 210 -7.61 -16.05 8.28
CA HIS A 210 -7.29 -14.78 7.59
C HIS A 210 -7.68 -14.85 6.13
#